data_AF-A0A2N2HH04-F1
#
_entry.id   AF-A0A2N2HH04-F1
#
_cell.length_a   1.000
_cell.length_b   1.000
_cell.length_c   1.000
_cell.angle_alpha   90.00
_cell.angle_beta   90.00
_cell.angle_gamma   90.00
#
_symmetry.space_group_name_H-M   'P 1'
#
loop_
_entity.id
_entity.type
_entity.pdbx_description
1 polymer ?
#
loop_
_entity_poly.entity_id
_entity_poly.type
_entity_poly.pdbx_seq_one_letter_code
_entity_poly.pdbx_strand_id
1 'polypeptide(L)' 'QGNLSWEEMLQIFSSGIGYIMVVKKDVAKDVVHRLGALKQDAWIIGEIVERVEGEEQVRIDFPVADA' A
#
# COMPACT_ATOMS: atom_id res chain seq x y z
N GLN A 1 23.06 -4.18 -13.09
CA GLN A 1 21.82 -3.49 -12.66
C GLN A 1 20.65 -4.27 -13.21
N GLY A 2 19.62 -4.53 -12.40
CA GLY A 2 18.54 -5.48 -12.74
C GLY A 2 17.52 -4.99 -13.78
N ASN A 3 17.57 -3.72 -14.18
CA ASN A 3 16.71 -3.10 -15.21
C ASN A 3 15.22 -3.49 -15.11
N LEU A 4 14.72 -3.60 -13.88
CA LEU A 4 13.31 -3.89 -13.61
C LEU A 4 12.52 -2.59 -13.55
N SER A 5 11.33 -2.60 -14.13
CA SER A 5 10.30 -1.58 -13.92
C SER A 5 9.78 -1.61 -12.48
N TRP A 6 9.13 -0.54 -12.03
CA TRP A 6 8.57 -0.49 -10.68
C TRP A 6 7.45 -1.51 -10.47
N GLU A 7 6.68 -1.77 -11.52
CA GLU A 7 5.64 -2.80 -11.57
C GLU A 7 6.24 -4.19 -11.32
N GLU A 8 7.36 -4.51 -11.98
CA GLU A 8 8.08 -5.76 -11.75
C GLU A 8 8.69 -5.83 -10.35
N MET A 9 9.21 -4.71 -9.83
CA MET A 9 9.75 -4.66 -8.47
C MET A 9 8.68 -4.98 -7.41
N LEU A 10 7.46 -4.47 -7.56
CA LEU A 10 6.37 -4.67 -6.59
C LEU A 10 5.77 -6.07 -6.64
N GLN A 11 5.89 -6.77 -7.77
CA GLN A 11 5.48 -8.17 -7.88
C GLN A 11 6.51 -9.14 -7.30
N ILE A 12 7.78 -8.76 -7.26
CA ILE A 12 8.89 -9.62 -6.80
C ILE A 12 9.28 -9.33 -5.35
N PHE A 13 9.26 -8.06 -4.95
CA PHE A 13 9.72 -7.60 -3.65
C PHE A 13 8.60 -6.90 -2.90
N SER A 14 8.55 -7.12 -1.58
CA SER A 14 7.59 -6.46 -0.69
C SER A 14 7.71 -4.94 -0.66
N SER A 15 8.83 -4.39 -1.13
CA SER A 15 9.05 -2.94 -1.29
C SER A 15 8.77 -2.12 -0.03
N GLY A 16 9.13 -2.70 1.13
CA GLY A 16 8.94 -2.08 2.45
C GLY A 16 7.60 -2.41 3.12
N ILE A 17 6.69 -3.12 2.46
CA ILE A 17 5.39 -3.52 3.02
C ILE A 17 5.42 -4.99 3.42
N GLY A 18 5.67 -5.27 4.70
CA GLY A 18 5.67 -6.64 5.21
C GLY A 18 4.28 -7.23 5.48
N TYR A 19 3.26 -6.38 5.64
CA TYR A 19 1.90 -6.80 5.97
C TYR A 19 0.87 -5.75 5.54
N ILE A 20 -0.30 -6.21 5.10
CA ILE A 20 -1.45 -5.34 4.76
C ILE A 20 -2.63 -5.73 5.65
N MET A 21 -3.23 -4.72 6.30
CA MET A 21 -4.42 -4.88 7.13
C MET A 21 -5.56 -4.04 6.57
N VAL A 22 -6.71 -4.69 6.34
CA VAL A 22 -7.93 -4.02 5.89
C VAL A 22 -8.82 -3.76 7.09
N VAL A 23 -9.18 -2.49 7.30
CA VAL A 23 -10.05 -2.05 8.40
C VAL A 23 -11.10 -1.07 7.91
N LYS A 24 -12.13 -0.82 8.71
CA LYS A 24 -13.09 0.25 8.42
C LYS A 24 -12.41 1.61 8.48
N LYS A 25 -12.85 2.53 7.62
CA LYS A 25 -12.27 3.88 7.47
C LYS A 25 -12.30 4.70 8.77
N ASP A 26 -13.35 4.54 9.57
CA ASP A 26 -13.55 5.23 10.84
C ASP A 26 -12.56 4.81 11.94
N VAL A 27 -12.05 3.58 11.89
CA VAL A 27 -11.07 3.07 12.88
C VAL A 27 -9.62 3.09 12.40
N ALA A 28 -9.35 3.46 11.14
CA ALA A 28 -8.02 3.36 10.54
C ALA A 28 -6.93 4.10 11.33
N LYS A 29 -7.20 5.34 11.77
CA LYS A 29 -6.24 6.15 12.55
C LYS A 29 -5.97 5.55 13.93
N ASP A 30 -7.01 5.05 14.59
CA ASP A 30 -6.88 4.42 15.91
C ASP A 30 -6.05 3.14 15.84
N VAL A 31 -6.22 2.35 14.77
CA VAL A 31 -5.41 1.15 14.52
C VAL A 31 -3.94 1.50 14.34
N VAL A 32 -3.62 2.50 13.51
CA VAL A 32 -2.23 2.97 13.34
C VAL A 32 -1.64 3.46 14.66
N HIS A 33 -2.41 4.23 15.45
CA HIS A 33 -1.95 4.70 16.75
C HIS A 33 -1.63 3.55 17.72
N ARG A 34 -2.48 2.53 17.77
CA ARG A 34 -2.25 1.32 18.59
C ARG A 34 -1.02 0.54 18.14
N LEU A 35 -0.79 0.40 16.83
CA LEU A 35 0.42 -0.21 16.29
C LEU A 35 1.68 0.58 16.69
N GLY A 36 1.62 1.90 16.64
CA GLY A 36 2.68 2.76 17.15
C GLY A 36 2.97 2.56 18.65
N ALA A 37 1.93 2.41 19.47
CA ALA A 37 2.08 2.08 20.90
C ALA A 37 2.76 0.71 21.13
N LEU A 38 2.59 -0.23 20.19
CA LEU A 38 3.27 -1.53 20.16
C LEU A 38 4.65 -1.48 19.49
N LYS A 39 5.17 -0.28 19.19
CA LYS A 39 6.44 -0.05 18.48
C LYS A 39 6.49 -0.72 17.11
N GLN A 40 5.36 -0.78 16.42
CA GLN A 40 5.29 -1.20 15.02
C GLN A 40 5.04 0.02 14.15
N ASP A 41 5.86 0.19 13.11
CA ASP A 41 5.66 1.24 12.14
C ASP A 41 4.52 0.86 11.20
N ALA A 42 3.55 1.76 11.05
CA ALA A 42 2.35 1.53 10.25
C ALA A 42 1.84 2.83 9.62
N TRP A 43 1.28 2.72 8.42
CA TRP A 43 0.75 3.83 7.65
C TRP A 43 -0.56 3.43 6.97
N ILE A 44 -1.42 4.41 6.72
CA ILE A 44 -2.57 4.23 5.83
C ILE A 44 -2.03 4.41 4.41
N ILE A 45 -1.98 3.32 3.63
CA ILE A 45 -1.34 3.29 2.30
C ILE A 45 -2.34 3.27 1.13
N GLY A 46 -3.63 3.29 1.40
CA GLY A 46 -4.66 3.28 0.36
C GLY A 46 -6.07 3.03 0.91
N GLU A 47 -7.00 2.75 0.01
CA GLU A 47 -8.39 2.39 0.31
C GLU A 47 -8.90 1.30 -0.65
N ILE A 48 -10.00 0.64 -0.26
CA ILE A 48 -10.71 -0.31 -1.12
C ILE A 48 -11.87 0.43 -1.76
N VAL A 49 -11.97 0.34 -3.08
CA VAL A 49 -13.07 0.88 -3.88
C VAL A 49 -13.76 -0.24 -4.65
N GLU A 50 -14.99 0.02 -5.09
CA GLU A 50 -15.66 -0.89 -6.04
C GLU A 50 -14.86 -0.91 -7.35
N ARG A 51 -14.64 -2.12 -7.87
CA ARG A 51 -13.88 -2.34 -9.10
C ARG A 51 -14.82 -2.32 -10.31
N VAL A 52 -14.44 -1.64 -11.40
CA VAL A 52 -15.16 -1.72 -12.67
C VAL A 52 -14.74 -2.99 -13.43
N GLU A 53 -15.65 -3.54 -14.23
CA GLU A 53 -15.34 -4.72 -15.04
C GLU A 53 -14.16 -4.45 -15.99
N GLY A 54 -13.17 -5.33 -15.96
CA GLY A 54 -11.94 -5.20 -16.74
C GLY A 54 -10.81 -4.39 -16.08
N GLU A 55 -11.04 -3.79 -14.92
CA GLU A 55 -9.96 -3.13 -14.15
C GLU A 55 -9.13 -4.13 -13.34
N GLU A 56 -7.86 -3.77 -13.14
CA GLU A 56 -6.94 -4.47 -12.24
C GLU A 56 -7.45 -4.43 -10.78
N GLN A 57 -7.17 -5.49 -10.02
CA GLN A 57 -7.62 -5.57 -8.62
C GLN A 57 -6.83 -4.65 -7.67
N VAL A 58 -5.63 -4.25 -8.08
CA VAL A 58 -4.74 -3.39 -7.31
C VAL A 58 -4.19 -2.31 -8.25
N ARG A 59 -4.40 -1.04 -7.89
CA ARG A 59 -3.79 0.10 -8.58
C ARG A 59 -2.79 0.76 -7.63
N ILE A 60 -1.59 1.02 -8.13
CA ILE A 60 -0.53 1.70 -7.39
C ILE A 60 -0.26 3.02 -8.08
N ASP A 61 -0.56 4.11 -7.37
CA ASP A 61 -0.35 5.46 -7.88
C ASP A 61 1.09 5.87 -7.53
N PHE A 62 1.97 5.91 -8.53
CA PHE A 62 3.35 6.36 -8.35
C PHE A 62 3.40 7.89 -8.33
N PRO A 63 4.15 8.52 -7.39
CA PRO A 63 4.43 9.94 -7.51
C PRO A 63 5.16 10.17 -8.84
N VAL A 64 4.64 11.11 -9.65
CA VAL A 64 5.33 11.55 -10.86
C VAL A 64 6.68 12.09 -10.40
N ALA A 65 7.78 11.47 -10.84
CA ALA A 65 9.10 12.05 -10.64
C ALA A 65 9.09 13.43 -11.32
N ASP A 66 9.34 14.49 -10.55
CA ASP A 66 9.57 15.81 -11.14
C ASP A 66 10.62 15.64 -12.25
N ALA A 67 10.22 15.97 -13.48
CA ALA A 67 11.01 15.80 -14.70
C ALA A 67 12.23 16.73 -14.71
#